data_AF-A0A957ZD98-F1
#
_entry.id   AF-A0A957ZD98-F1
#
_cell.length_a   1.000
_cell.length_b   1.000
_cell.length_c   1.000
_cell.angle_alpha   90.00
_cell.angle_beta   90.00
_cell.angle_gamma   90.00
#
_symmetry.space_group_name_H-M   'P 1'
#
loop_
_entity.id
_entity.type
_entity.pdbx_description
1 polymer ?
#
loop_
_entity_poly.entity_id
_entity_poly.type
_entity_poly.pdbx_seq_one_letter_code
_entity_poly.pdbx_strand_id
1 'polypeptide(L)'
;MARLNAKEAIQVGLIGGAIALSLCMIGLIEAFTERDVITNLISLGRILFFSAAPVVGYVVCQRQGLKRAPAILIGGLLAGATAALPIFGLNVLNLLWPNMRQAFINVSPTLIEIISLGQANVFAAGLYLIALYGVLGMVGAALTLLPTQLRDALITGLGWTIGAGVMSEILVNILRPRMAQATMNALFGSAGLR
;
A
#
# COMPACT_ATOMS: atom_id res chain seq x y z
N MET A 1 17.24 0.81 27.73
CA MET A 1 15.81 0.63 27.38
C MET A 1 15.52 1.53 26.18
N ALA A 2 15.21 0.98 25.00
CA ALA A 2 14.91 1.80 23.82
C ALA A 2 13.60 2.58 24.04
N ARG A 3 13.68 3.91 23.97
CA ARG A 3 12.52 4.82 24.02
C ARG A 3 12.16 5.21 22.59
N LEU A 4 10.89 5.46 22.36
CA LEU A 4 10.40 5.91 21.06
C LEU A 4 11.07 7.25 20.69
N ASN A 5 11.73 7.27 19.54
CA ASN A 5 12.29 8.49 18.97
C ASN A 5 11.31 9.03 17.93
N ALA A 6 10.47 9.97 18.34
CA ALA A 6 9.41 10.54 17.50
C ALA A 6 9.98 11.19 16.23
N LYS A 7 11.14 11.86 16.32
CA LYS A 7 11.80 12.50 15.17
C LYS A 7 12.17 11.49 14.10
N GLU A 8 12.73 10.35 14.51
CA GLU A 8 13.11 9.29 13.59
C GLU A 8 11.88 8.59 12.99
N ALA A 9 10.83 8.37 13.78
CA ALA A 9 9.56 7.83 13.28
C ALA A 9 8.94 8.73 12.20
N ILE A 10 8.95 10.06 12.41
CA ILE A 10 8.48 11.05 11.45
C ILE A 10 9.37 11.05 10.19
N GLN A 11 10.70 11.00 10.34
CA GLN A 11 11.61 10.98 9.20
C GLN A 11 11.41 9.75 8.31
N VAL A 12 11.36 8.56 8.91
CA VAL A 12 11.14 7.31 8.17
C VAL A 12 9.75 7.29 7.55
N GLY A 13 8.74 7.83 8.26
CA GLY A 13 7.40 8.04 7.74
C GLY A 13 7.37 8.91 6.49
N LEU A 14 8.00 10.10 6.55
CA LEU A 14 8.10 11.01 5.42
C LEU A 14 8.83 10.39 4.23
N ILE A 15 9.94 9.68 4.48
CA ILE A 15 10.69 8.99 3.41
C ILE A 15 9.82 7.92 2.77
N GLY A 16 9.12 7.10 3.55
CA GLY A 16 8.21 6.08 3.04
C GLY A 16 7.06 6.67 2.23
N GLY A 17 6.46 7.77 2.71
CA GLY A 17 5.43 8.51 2.00
C GLY A 17 5.94 9.13 0.69
N ALA A 18 7.17 9.67 0.69
CA ALA A 18 7.81 10.21 -0.51
C ALA A 18 8.09 9.11 -1.53
N ILE A 19 8.54 7.92 -1.10
CA ILE A 19 8.70 6.76 -1.99
C ILE A 19 7.35 6.37 -2.59
N ALA A 20 6.31 6.23 -1.76
CA ALA A 20 4.96 5.89 -2.24
C ALA A 20 4.43 6.92 -3.25
N LEU A 21 4.64 8.20 -2.99
CA LEU A 21 4.30 9.29 -3.89
C LEU A 21 5.09 9.21 -5.22
N SER A 22 6.39 8.93 -5.18
CA SER A 22 7.19 8.71 -6.39
C SER A 22 6.65 7.53 -7.21
N LEU A 23 6.24 6.43 -6.58
CA LEU A 23 5.62 5.29 -7.26
C LEU A 23 4.27 5.67 -7.90
N CYS A 24 3.49 6.54 -7.25
CA CYS A 24 2.26 7.10 -7.82
C CYS A 24 2.57 7.93 -9.07
N MET A 25 3.55 8.83 -8.98
CA MET A 25 3.91 9.75 -10.05
C MET A 25 4.54 9.04 -11.26
N ILE A 26 5.19 7.90 -11.05
CA ILE A 26 5.70 7.07 -12.15
C ILE A 26 4.55 6.36 -12.89
N GLY A 27 3.37 6.23 -12.27
CA GLY A 27 2.23 5.49 -12.82
C GLY A 27 2.24 4.00 -12.47
N LEU A 28 3.13 3.56 -11.57
CA LEU A 28 3.26 2.14 -11.20
C LEU A 28 1.98 1.60 -10.56
N ILE A 29 1.36 2.39 -9.67
CA ILE A 29 0.14 2.00 -8.97
C ILE A 29 -1.04 1.88 -9.93
N GLU A 30 -1.12 2.75 -10.93
CA GLU A 30 -2.16 2.67 -11.96
C GLU A 30 -1.98 1.45 -12.85
N ALA A 31 -0.77 1.21 -13.34
CA ALA A 31 -0.48 0.03 -14.18
C ALA A 31 -0.83 -1.28 -13.45
N PHE A 32 -0.66 -1.32 -12.14
CA PHE A 32 -1.08 -2.46 -11.32
C PHE A 32 -2.55 -2.42 -10.89
N THR A 33 -3.26 -1.31 -11.10
CA THR A 33 -4.69 -1.23 -10.80
C THR A 33 -5.52 -2.05 -11.79
N GLU A 34 -5.06 -2.18 -13.03
CA GLU A 34 -5.66 -3.06 -14.04
C GLU A 34 -5.50 -4.56 -13.72
N ARG A 35 -4.66 -4.91 -12.73
CA ARG A 35 -4.35 -6.30 -12.37
C ARG A 35 -5.06 -6.69 -11.07
N ASP A 36 -6.06 -7.56 -11.18
CA ASP A 36 -6.75 -8.10 -10.01
C ASP A 36 -5.93 -9.20 -9.33
N VAL A 37 -5.78 -9.10 -8.00
CA VAL A 37 -5.24 -10.19 -7.16
C VAL A 37 -6.38 -11.07 -6.67
N ILE A 38 -7.49 -10.45 -6.27
CA ILE A 38 -8.75 -11.12 -5.96
C ILE A 38 -9.81 -10.52 -6.87
N THR A 39 -10.31 -11.34 -7.80
CA THR A 39 -11.28 -10.96 -8.83
C THR A 39 -12.39 -10.06 -8.27
N ASN A 40 -12.55 -8.85 -8.83
CA ASN A 40 -13.56 -7.85 -8.48
C ASN A 40 -13.55 -7.31 -7.03
N LEU A 41 -12.61 -7.73 -6.18
CA LEU A 41 -12.53 -7.29 -4.78
C LEU A 41 -11.30 -6.44 -4.52
N ILE A 42 -10.12 -6.96 -4.90
CA ILE A 42 -8.84 -6.34 -4.55
C ILE A 42 -7.89 -6.40 -5.74
N SER A 43 -7.53 -5.22 -6.21
CA SER A 43 -6.52 -5.00 -7.24
C SER A 43 -5.11 -4.84 -6.63
N LEU A 44 -4.09 -5.22 -7.41
CA LEU A 44 -2.69 -5.19 -7.01
C LEU A 44 -2.22 -3.76 -6.74
N GLY A 45 -2.69 -2.79 -7.53
CA GLY A 45 -2.40 -1.37 -7.32
C GLY A 45 -2.86 -0.87 -5.95
N ARG A 46 -4.07 -1.29 -5.51
CA ARG A 46 -4.59 -0.95 -4.17
C ARG A 46 -3.77 -1.59 -3.05
N ILE A 47 -3.41 -2.87 -3.19
CA ILE A 47 -2.54 -3.54 -2.21
C ILE A 47 -1.21 -2.79 -2.11
N LEU A 48 -0.57 -2.49 -3.25
CA LEU A 48 0.72 -1.84 -3.29
C LEU A 48 0.66 -0.45 -2.64
N PHE A 49 -0.37 0.34 -2.97
CA PHE A 49 -0.57 1.67 -2.39
C PHE A 49 -0.73 1.63 -0.86
N PHE A 50 -1.64 0.80 -0.34
CA PHE A 50 -1.89 0.69 1.09
C PHE A 50 -0.79 -0.03 1.86
N SER A 51 0.03 -0.86 1.19
CA SER A 51 1.15 -1.59 1.80
C SER A 51 2.30 -0.69 2.27
N ALA A 52 2.41 0.53 1.74
CA ALA A 52 3.43 1.48 2.16
C ALA A 52 3.36 1.78 3.66
N ALA A 53 2.15 1.95 4.21
CA ALA A 53 1.93 2.25 5.63
C ALA A 53 2.42 1.14 6.59
N PRO A 54 2.00 -0.14 6.44
CA PRO A 54 2.46 -1.20 7.34
C PRO A 54 3.96 -1.48 7.19
N VAL A 55 4.52 -1.37 5.98
CA VAL A 55 5.98 -1.54 5.76
C VAL A 55 6.76 -0.50 6.55
N VAL A 56 6.36 0.77 6.46
CA VAL A 56 7.00 1.87 7.19
C VAL A 56 6.86 1.69 8.70
N GLY A 57 5.66 1.36 9.19
CA GLY A 57 5.41 1.12 10.62
C GLY A 57 6.26 -0.02 11.19
N TYR A 58 6.43 -1.10 10.42
CA TYR A 58 7.30 -2.22 10.75
C TYR A 58 8.78 -1.82 10.79
N VAL A 59 9.27 -1.11 9.76
CA VAL A 59 10.67 -0.69 9.66
C VAL A 59 11.06 0.23 10.82
N VAL A 60 10.19 1.16 11.21
CA VAL A 60 10.44 2.05 12.36
C VAL A 60 10.60 1.27 13.65
N CYS A 61 9.70 0.31 13.90
CA CYS A 61 9.74 -0.50 15.13
C CYS A 61 10.98 -1.39 15.18
N GLN A 62 11.39 -1.95 14.03
CA GLN A 62 12.59 -2.77 13.93
C GLN A 62 13.87 -1.94 14.09
N ARG A 63 13.97 -0.76 13.45
CA ARG A 63 15.13 0.14 13.55
C ARG A 63 15.35 0.67 14.96
N GLN A 64 14.28 1.09 15.63
CA GLN A 64 14.35 1.61 17.00
C GLN A 64 14.48 0.50 18.06
N GLY A 65 14.36 -0.78 17.69
CA GLY A 65 14.45 -1.90 18.61
C GLY A 65 13.44 -1.80 19.76
N LEU A 66 12.22 -1.31 19.45
CA LEU A 66 11.19 -1.10 20.45
C LEU A 66 10.75 -2.45 21.04
N LYS A 67 10.75 -2.55 22.38
CA LYS A 67 10.37 -3.78 23.10
C LYS A 67 9.03 -3.68 23.83
N ARG A 68 8.47 -2.48 23.96
CA ARG A 68 7.21 -2.24 24.68
C ARG A 68 6.06 -2.13 23.69
N ALA A 69 5.01 -2.93 23.89
CA ALA A 69 3.79 -2.90 23.08
C ALA A 69 3.22 -1.48 22.85
N PRO A 70 3.04 -0.61 23.86
CA PRO A 70 2.52 0.73 23.61
C PRO A 70 3.47 1.60 22.77
N ALA A 71 4.79 1.46 22.94
CA ALA A 71 5.75 2.22 22.14
C ALA A 71 5.76 1.76 20.68
N ILE A 72 5.61 0.46 20.44
CA ILE A 72 5.50 -0.13 19.09
C ILE A 72 4.24 0.40 18.38
N LEU A 73 3.08 0.35 19.05
CA LEU A 73 1.82 0.78 18.45
C LEU A 73 1.81 2.28 18.15
N ILE A 74 2.29 3.11 19.08
CA ILE A 74 2.40 4.57 18.89
C ILE A 74 3.42 4.89 17.79
N GLY A 75 4.55 4.20 17.75
CA GLY A 75 5.57 4.37 16.71
C GLY A 75 5.05 4.05 15.32
N GLY A 76 4.34 2.93 15.19
CA GLY A 76 3.67 2.53 13.95
C GLY A 76 2.59 3.52 13.51
N LEU A 77 1.76 3.98 14.43
CA LEU A 77 0.71 4.96 14.14
C LEU A 77 1.29 6.29 13.66
N LEU A 78 2.32 6.81 14.34
CA LEU A 78 2.98 8.06 13.94
C LEU A 78 3.67 7.93 12.59
N ALA A 79 4.39 6.82 12.36
CA ALA A 79 5.10 6.59 11.10
C ALA A 79 4.13 6.41 9.92
N GLY A 80 3.04 5.66 10.11
CA GLY A 80 1.99 5.50 9.11
C GLY A 80 1.28 6.82 8.80
N ALA A 81 0.83 7.54 9.84
CA ALA A 81 0.15 8.83 9.68
C ALA A 81 1.03 9.88 8.98
N THR A 82 2.34 9.88 9.25
CA THR A 82 3.28 10.80 8.57
C THR A 82 3.60 10.37 7.14
N ALA A 83 3.55 9.08 6.81
CA ALA A 83 3.68 8.58 5.44
C ALA A 83 2.50 9.00 4.54
N ALA A 84 1.34 9.29 5.11
CA ALA A 84 0.19 9.83 4.37
C ALA A 84 0.37 11.30 3.96
N LEU A 85 1.23 12.07 4.64
CA LEU A 85 1.37 13.51 4.40
C LEU A 85 1.84 13.87 2.97
N PRO A 86 2.89 13.23 2.41
CA PRO A 86 3.29 13.50 1.03
C PRO A 86 2.17 13.20 0.02
N ILE A 87 1.48 12.06 0.21
CA ILE A 87 0.37 11.63 -0.65
C ILE A 87 -0.80 12.62 -0.58
N PHE A 88 -1.16 13.05 0.64
CA PHE A 88 -2.17 14.08 0.83
C PHE A 88 -1.78 15.41 0.18
N GLY A 89 -0.49 15.77 0.24
CA GLY A 89 0.05 16.93 -0.45
C GLY A 89 -0.21 16.91 -1.95
N LEU A 90 -0.14 15.75 -2.60
CA LEU A 90 -0.49 15.59 -4.01
C LEU A 90 -1.96 15.90 -4.29
N ASN A 91 -2.87 15.49 -3.39
CA ASN A 91 -4.31 15.79 -3.52
C ASN A 91 -4.58 17.30 -3.39
N VAL A 92 -3.96 17.96 -2.42
CA VAL A 92 -4.05 19.43 -2.27
C VAL A 92 -3.48 20.15 -3.49
N LEU A 93 -2.35 19.67 -4.02
CA LEU A 93 -1.73 20.25 -5.21
C LEU A 93 -2.62 20.14 -6.45
N ASN A 94 -3.32 19.02 -6.60
CA ASN A 94 -4.31 18.82 -7.66
C ASN A 94 -5.49 19.80 -7.56
N LEU A 95 -5.92 20.17 -6.35
CA LEU A 95 -6.97 21.17 -6.13
C LEU A 95 -6.51 22.59 -6.53
N LEU A 96 -5.26 22.96 -6.22
CA LEU A 96 -4.71 24.28 -6.51
C LEU A 96 -4.37 24.47 -8.00
N TRP A 97 -4.02 23.39 -8.70
CA TRP A 97 -3.66 23.41 -10.12
C TRP A 97 -4.39 22.31 -10.90
N PRO A 98 -5.63 22.55 -11.36
CA PRO A 98 -6.42 21.55 -12.09
C PRO A 98 -5.84 21.13 -13.46
N ASN A 99 -4.85 21.87 -13.99
CA ASN A 99 -4.11 21.52 -15.22
C ASN A 99 -2.80 20.72 -14.96
N MET A 100 -2.58 20.18 -13.75
CA MET A 100 -1.41 19.35 -13.39
C MET A 100 -1.16 18.16 -14.32
N ARG A 101 -2.18 17.70 -15.07
CA ARG A 101 -2.03 16.67 -16.10
C ARG A 101 -1.01 17.02 -17.20
N GLN A 102 -0.72 18.30 -17.42
CA GLN A 102 0.32 18.72 -18.37
C GLN A 102 1.74 18.60 -17.79
N ALA A 103 1.89 18.62 -16.46
CA ALA A 103 3.17 18.48 -15.76
C ALA A 103 3.44 17.02 -15.30
N PHE A 104 2.38 16.27 -14.97
CA PHE A 104 2.43 14.86 -14.60
C PHE A 104 1.42 14.07 -15.42
N ILE A 105 1.79 13.71 -16.65
CA ILE A 105 1.01 12.86 -17.57
C ILE A 105 0.56 11.55 -16.91
N ASN A 106 1.34 11.05 -15.94
CA ASN A 106 1.11 9.78 -15.24
C ASN A 106 0.23 9.90 -13.98
N VAL A 107 -0.25 11.09 -13.62
CA VAL A 107 -1.25 11.24 -12.54
C VAL A 107 -2.63 11.03 -13.17
N SER A 108 -3.11 9.79 -13.13
CA SER A 108 -4.40 9.43 -13.69
C SER A 108 -5.59 9.73 -12.80
N PRO A 109 -6.81 9.79 -13.39
CA PRO A 109 -8.06 9.90 -12.63
C PRO A 109 -8.22 8.78 -11.59
N THR A 110 -7.79 7.57 -11.91
CA THR A 110 -7.86 6.40 -11.02
C THR A 110 -7.05 6.59 -9.74
N LEU A 111 -5.85 7.17 -9.86
CA LEU A 111 -5.01 7.50 -8.70
C LEU A 111 -5.66 8.55 -7.81
N ILE A 112 -6.26 9.59 -8.40
CA ILE A 112 -6.97 10.63 -7.66
C ILE A 112 -8.19 10.04 -6.93
N GLU A 113 -8.92 9.10 -7.54
CA GLU A 113 -10.05 8.41 -6.92
C GLU A 113 -9.62 7.52 -5.74
N ILE A 114 -8.50 6.81 -5.87
CA ILE A 114 -7.91 6.02 -4.78
C ILE A 114 -7.49 6.92 -3.62
N ILE A 115 -6.84 8.06 -3.91
CA ILE A 115 -6.37 9.01 -2.90
C ILE A 115 -7.54 9.79 -2.27
N SER A 116 -8.60 10.07 -3.02
CA SER A 116 -9.80 10.75 -2.51
C SER A 116 -10.70 9.84 -1.68
N LEU A 117 -10.47 8.51 -1.72
CA LEU A 117 -11.27 7.50 -1.01
C LEU A 117 -12.78 7.63 -1.32
N GLY A 118 -13.12 8.11 -2.53
CA GLY A 118 -14.51 8.36 -2.94
C GLY A 118 -15.18 9.57 -2.28
N GLN A 119 -14.43 10.44 -1.58
CA GLN A 119 -14.97 11.65 -0.96
C GLN A 119 -14.91 12.85 -1.89
N ALA A 120 -15.97 13.65 -1.89
CA ALA A 120 -16.04 14.91 -2.64
C ALA A 120 -15.20 16.05 -2.01
N ASN A 121 -14.92 15.98 -0.71
CA ASN A 121 -14.15 17.00 0.01
C ASN A 121 -12.70 16.54 0.24
N VAL A 122 -11.75 17.27 -0.36
CA VAL A 122 -10.30 16.99 -0.30
C VAL A 122 -9.77 16.94 1.14
N PHE A 123 -10.23 17.84 2.02
CA PHE A 123 -9.76 17.88 3.40
C PHE A 123 -10.26 16.68 4.22
N ALA A 124 -11.51 16.27 3.99
CA ALA A 124 -12.05 15.07 4.61
C ALA A 124 -11.30 13.83 4.11
N ALA A 125 -11.12 13.70 2.80
CA ALA A 125 -10.34 12.61 2.19
C ALA A 125 -8.93 12.51 2.79
N GLY A 126 -8.24 13.63 2.95
CA GLY A 126 -6.93 13.69 3.59
C GLY A 126 -6.91 13.18 5.02
N LEU A 127 -7.88 13.62 5.83
CA LEU A 127 -7.98 13.18 7.22
C LEU A 127 -8.27 11.67 7.29
N TYR A 128 -9.15 11.16 6.43
CA TYR A 128 -9.41 9.72 6.32
C TYR A 128 -8.17 8.94 5.89
N LEU A 129 -7.40 9.46 4.92
CA LEU A 129 -6.17 8.83 4.44
C LEU A 129 -5.12 8.77 5.56
N ILE A 130 -4.91 9.87 6.30
CA ILE A 130 -4.00 9.92 7.44
C ILE A 130 -4.43 8.93 8.53
N ALA A 131 -5.72 8.89 8.87
CA ALA A 131 -6.24 7.96 9.86
C ALA A 131 -6.05 6.49 9.41
N LEU A 132 -6.39 6.18 8.16
CA LEU A 132 -6.26 4.85 7.58
C LEU A 132 -4.79 4.40 7.55
N TYR A 133 -3.88 5.24 7.06
CA TYR A 133 -2.44 4.96 7.04
C TYR A 133 -1.87 4.84 8.45
N GLY A 134 -2.37 5.62 9.42
CA GLY A 134 -2.01 5.47 10.83
C GLY A 134 -2.41 4.10 11.39
N VAL A 135 -3.64 3.66 11.15
CA VAL A 135 -4.12 2.33 11.55
C VAL A 135 -3.32 1.23 10.85
N LEU A 136 -3.10 1.34 9.55
CA LEU A 136 -2.31 0.37 8.79
C LEU A 136 -0.84 0.32 9.25
N GLY A 137 -0.24 1.47 9.56
CA GLY A 137 1.09 1.55 10.16
C GLY A 137 1.15 0.91 11.53
N MET A 138 0.09 1.05 12.34
CA MET A 138 -0.04 0.35 13.61
C MET A 138 -0.13 -1.18 13.41
N VAL A 139 -0.87 -1.66 12.42
CA VAL A 139 -0.93 -3.09 12.07
C VAL A 139 0.45 -3.61 11.67
N GLY A 140 1.18 -2.87 10.82
CA GLY A 140 2.55 -3.21 10.45
C GLY A 140 3.51 -3.25 11.65
N ALA A 141 3.38 -2.30 12.57
CA ALA A 141 4.12 -2.31 13.82
C ALA A 141 3.73 -3.49 14.72
N ALA A 142 2.45 -3.85 14.79
CA ALA A 142 1.98 -4.97 15.57
C ALA A 142 2.55 -6.31 15.08
N LEU A 143 2.90 -6.44 13.79
CA LEU A 143 3.62 -7.61 13.27
C LEU A 143 4.98 -7.83 13.95
N THR A 144 5.59 -6.80 14.55
CA THR A 144 6.84 -6.94 15.31
C THR A 144 6.63 -7.55 16.70
N LEU A 145 5.39 -7.60 17.19
CA LEU A 145 5.02 -8.29 18.44
C LEU A 145 4.88 -9.81 18.24
N LEU A 146 4.70 -10.26 17.00
CA LEU A 146 4.55 -11.68 16.70
C LEU A 146 5.89 -12.41 16.84
N PRO A 147 5.85 -13.71 17.21
CA PRO A 147 7.05 -14.54 17.20
C PRO A 147 7.62 -14.62 15.78
N THR A 148 8.95 -14.70 15.68
CA THR A 148 9.70 -14.65 14.41
C THR A 148 9.19 -15.65 13.38
N GLN A 149 8.81 -16.85 13.82
CA GLN A 149 8.23 -17.90 12.98
C GLN A 149 6.95 -17.46 12.25
N LEU A 150 6.01 -16.84 12.97
CA LEU A 150 4.74 -16.38 12.41
C LEU A 150 4.94 -15.17 11.49
N ARG A 151 5.81 -14.25 11.91
CA ARG A 151 6.16 -13.07 11.14
C ARG A 151 6.76 -13.45 9.78
N ASP A 152 7.72 -14.36 9.78
CA ASP A 152 8.38 -14.78 8.53
C ASP A 152 7.41 -15.58 7.65
N ALA A 153 6.60 -16.47 8.23
CA ALA A 153 5.55 -17.17 7.49
C ALA A 153 4.55 -16.22 6.82
N LEU A 154 4.11 -15.17 7.52
CA LEU A 154 3.18 -14.17 6.97
C LEU A 154 3.84 -13.32 5.88
N ILE A 155 5.06 -12.84 6.09
CA ILE A 155 5.76 -11.99 5.11
C ILE A 155 6.09 -12.80 3.86
N THR A 156 6.60 -14.02 4.02
CA THR A 156 6.89 -14.91 2.90
C THR A 156 5.61 -15.33 2.17
N GLY A 157 4.54 -15.65 2.89
CA GLY A 157 3.24 -15.98 2.31
C GLY A 157 2.63 -14.83 1.51
N LEU A 158 2.64 -13.60 2.06
CA LEU A 158 2.21 -12.40 1.36
C LEU A 158 3.09 -12.11 0.15
N GLY A 159 4.41 -12.27 0.28
CA GLY A 159 5.36 -12.10 -0.81
C GLY A 159 5.08 -13.05 -1.97
N TRP A 160 4.84 -14.33 -1.68
CA TRP A 160 4.44 -15.32 -2.69
C TRP A 160 3.08 -15.04 -3.30
N THR A 161 2.10 -14.60 -2.49
CA THR A 161 0.75 -14.27 -2.97
C THR A 161 0.79 -13.11 -3.95
N ILE A 162 1.53 -12.04 -3.61
CA ILE A 162 1.72 -10.88 -4.49
C ILE A 162 2.51 -11.30 -5.73
N GLY A 163 3.63 -12.03 -5.57
CA GLY A 163 4.44 -12.48 -6.70
C GLY A 163 3.66 -13.36 -7.69
N ALA A 164 2.88 -14.31 -7.18
CA ALA A 164 1.98 -15.12 -7.99
C ALA A 164 0.88 -14.28 -8.64
N GLY A 165 0.33 -13.29 -7.93
CA GLY A 165 -0.64 -12.33 -8.45
C GLY A 165 -0.11 -11.50 -9.62
N VAL A 166 1.11 -10.95 -9.51
CA VAL A 166 1.77 -10.22 -10.60
C VAL A 166 1.98 -11.12 -11.82
N MET A 167 2.38 -12.37 -11.61
CA MET A 167 2.62 -13.34 -12.68
C MET A 167 1.36 -14.03 -13.18
N SER A 168 0.19 -13.76 -12.58
CA SER A 168 -1.07 -14.48 -12.83
C SER A 168 -1.42 -14.49 -14.32
N GLU A 169 -1.26 -13.36 -15.01
CA GLU A 169 -1.52 -13.27 -16.45
C GLU A 169 -0.59 -14.15 -17.30
N ILE A 170 0.70 -14.23 -16.94
CA ILE A 170 1.67 -15.09 -17.63
C ILE A 170 1.32 -16.56 -17.37
N LEU A 171 1.00 -16.89 -16.12
CA LEU A 171 0.57 -18.24 -15.73
C LEU A 171 -0.70 -18.63 -16.49
N VAL A 172 -1.72 -17.78 -16.51
CA VAL A 172 -2.97 -18.03 -17.24
C VAL A 172 -2.69 -18.21 -18.73
N ASN A 173 -1.86 -17.36 -19.35
CA ASN A 173 -1.53 -17.48 -20.77
C ASN A 173 -0.80 -18.79 -21.10
N ILE A 174 0.08 -19.29 -20.22
CA ILE A 174 0.78 -20.57 -20.41
C ILE A 174 -0.12 -21.77 -20.12
N LEU A 175 -1.06 -21.65 -19.16
CA LEU A 175 -1.95 -22.75 -18.76
C LEU A 175 -3.20 -22.86 -19.66
N ARG A 176 -3.63 -21.77 -20.32
CA ARG A 176 -4.78 -21.73 -21.24
C ARG A 176 -4.78 -22.84 -22.31
N PRO A 177 -3.65 -23.22 -22.94
CA PRO A 177 -3.63 -24.31 -23.92
C PRO A 177 -3.66 -25.71 -23.30
N ARG A 178 -3.41 -25.85 -21.98
CA ARG A 178 -3.19 -27.14 -21.30
C ARG A 178 -4.22 -27.50 -20.23
N MET A 179 -5.06 -26.56 -19.79
CA MET A 179 -6.07 -26.79 -18.76
C MET A 179 -7.49 -26.53 -19.26
N ALA A 180 -8.45 -27.28 -18.72
CA ALA A 180 -9.86 -27.07 -18.97
C ALA A 180 -10.33 -25.74 -18.37
N GLN A 181 -11.22 -25.03 -19.08
CA GLN A 181 -11.74 -23.72 -18.71
C GLN A 181 -12.34 -23.67 -17.28
N ALA A 182 -12.93 -24.79 -16.83
CA ALA A 182 -13.52 -24.92 -15.49
C ALA A 182 -12.48 -24.83 -14.36
N THR A 183 -11.31 -25.44 -14.54
CA THR A 183 -10.22 -25.41 -13.54
C THR A 183 -9.54 -24.04 -13.51
N MET A 184 -9.40 -23.39 -14.67
CA MET A 184 -8.88 -22.03 -14.73
C MET A 184 -9.83 -21.00 -14.09
N ASN A 185 -11.14 -21.14 -14.29
CA ASN A 185 -12.15 -20.31 -13.64
C ASN A 185 -12.13 -20.46 -12.11
N ALA A 186 -11.92 -21.66 -11.59
CA ALA A 186 -11.87 -21.92 -10.15
C ALA A 186 -10.59 -21.38 -9.49
N LEU A 187 -9.45 -21.37 -10.20
CA LEU A 187 -8.15 -20.96 -9.66
C LEU A 187 -7.85 -19.47 -9.84
N PHE A 188 -8.27 -18.86 -10.96
CA PHE A 188 -7.92 -17.47 -11.31
C PHE A 188 -9.13 -16.52 -11.39
N GLY A 189 -10.35 -17.05 -11.22
CA GLY A 189 -11.59 -16.29 -11.35
C GLY A 189 -11.85 -15.78 -12.78
N SER A 190 -12.98 -15.11 -12.97
CA SER A 190 -13.39 -14.60 -14.30
C SER A 190 -12.54 -13.44 -14.81
N ALA A 191 -11.78 -12.76 -13.93
CA ALA A 191 -10.92 -11.64 -14.31
C ALA A 191 -9.58 -12.10 -14.92
N GLY A 192 -9.03 -13.25 -14.53
CA GLY A 192 -7.79 -13.77 -15.10
C GLY A 192 -7.92 -14.26 -16.55
N LEU A 193 -9.14 -14.43 -17.06
CA LEU A 193 -9.43 -14.99 -18.38
C LEU A 193 -9.76 -13.96 -19.47
N ARG A 194 -9.82 -12.67 -19.14
CA ARG A 194 -10.00 -11.60 -20.12
C ARG A 194 -8.67 -11.16 -20.70
#